data_AF-A0A401GH32-F1
#
_entry.id   AF-A0A401GH32-F1
#
_cell.length_a   1.000
_cell.length_b   1.000
_cell.length_c   1.000
_cell.angle_alpha   90.00
_cell.angle_beta   90.00
_cell.angle_gamma   90.00
#
_symmetry.space_group_name_H-M   'P 1'
#
loop_
_entity.id
_entity.type
_entity.pdbx_description
1 polymer ?
#
loop_
_entity_poly.entity_id
_entity_poly.type
_entity_poly.pdbx_seq_one_letter_code
_entity_poly.pdbx_strand_id
1 'polypeptide(L)'
;MASDFDVLSHFLPLDELIQVIYQGPSRFVVLSSVNEVGWTVYVGLSGPEGRWWSGRWTEKDVHKTVGTRSSSKLLETFTEHLTDKFIQGELYIGNWSFEKGAEINLTIGPNAKTPIHIPLAELSPGDAASFATKVFTDIARQAQSRKCRLHPSSYDPPAPPASKSTQASSSKSTVELSKAEAEIKQLKAELADARRSRTPPASTSTGTKKAVKRPHSPAAEKEINKLKAQLARTESEQSMPDTSKLVSIAKGARGRAAAVPPKGASLANPSRKRRKYQALEFGSDED
;
A
#
# COMPACT_ATOMS: atom_id res chain seq x y z
N MET A 1 -2.55 -39.86 -15.42
CA MET A 1 -1.81 -38.61 -15.19
C MET A 1 -2.81 -37.49 -15.42
N ALA A 2 -3.39 -36.95 -14.35
CA ALA A 2 -4.28 -35.81 -14.50
C ALA A 2 -3.41 -34.62 -14.88
N SER A 3 -3.75 -33.95 -15.96
CA SER A 3 -3.15 -32.69 -16.34
C SER A 3 -3.36 -31.73 -15.18
N ASP A 4 -2.32 -31.44 -14.41
CA ASP A 4 -2.34 -30.37 -13.42
C ASP A 4 -2.50 -29.06 -14.20
N PHE A 5 -3.75 -28.68 -14.45
CA PHE A 5 -4.07 -27.35 -14.91
C PHE A 5 -3.65 -26.41 -13.80
N ASP A 6 -2.71 -25.53 -14.11
CA ASP A 6 -2.30 -24.49 -13.18
C ASP A 6 -3.52 -23.61 -12.86
N VAL A 7 -3.97 -23.70 -11.61
CA VAL A 7 -5.11 -22.95 -11.05
C VAL A 7 -4.98 -21.46 -11.35
N LEU A 8 -3.76 -20.93 -11.38
CA LEU A 8 -3.48 -19.51 -11.62
C LEU A 8 -3.65 -19.11 -13.08
N SER A 9 -3.57 -20.05 -14.03
CA SER A 9 -3.83 -19.76 -15.45
C SER A 9 -5.28 -19.30 -15.68
N HIS A 10 -6.22 -19.71 -14.82
CA HIS A 10 -7.59 -19.23 -14.87
C HIS A 10 -7.73 -17.76 -14.44
N PHE A 11 -6.77 -17.22 -13.69
CA PHE A 11 -6.80 -15.85 -13.14
C PHE A 11 -6.31 -14.80 -14.13
N LEU A 12 -5.79 -15.18 -15.30
CA LEU A 12 -5.31 -14.23 -16.33
C LEU A 12 -6.28 -13.08 -16.67
N PRO A 13 -7.62 -13.25 -16.69
CA PRO A 13 -8.54 -12.14 -16.92
C PRO A 13 -8.50 -11.03 -15.84
N LEU A 14 -7.93 -11.33 -14.67
CA LEU A 14 -7.71 -10.35 -13.61
C LEU A 14 -6.40 -9.58 -13.80
N ASP A 15 -5.54 -9.96 -14.74
CA ASP A 15 -4.29 -9.25 -14.97
C ASP A 15 -4.54 -7.85 -15.55
N GLU A 16 -3.65 -6.91 -15.21
CA GLU A 16 -3.69 -5.51 -15.65
C GLU A 16 -5.02 -4.76 -15.39
N LEU A 17 -5.89 -5.26 -14.50
CA LEU A 17 -7.09 -4.53 -14.11
C LEU A 17 -6.75 -3.34 -13.21
N ILE A 18 -7.35 -2.20 -13.50
CA ILE A 18 -7.18 -0.95 -12.76
C ILE A 18 -8.55 -0.40 -12.40
N GLN A 19 -8.76 -0.09 -11.12
CA GLN A 19 -10.01 0.48 -10.63
C GLN A 19 -9.76 1.55 -9.56
N VAL A 20 -10.70 2.48 -9.40
CA VAL A 20 -10.66 3.49 -8.34
C VAL A 20 -11.78 3.23 -7.33
N ILE A 21 -11.44 3.28 -6.05
CA ILE A 21 -12.39 3.19 -4.92
C ILE A 21 -12.53 4.56 -4.29
N TYR A 22 -13.77 5.00 -4.08
CA TYR A 22 -14.11 6.21 -3.34
C TYR A 22 -14.76 5.83 -2.01
N GLN A 23 -14.13 6.21 -0.89
CA GLN A 23 -14.65 5.95 0.45
C GLN A 23 -14.52 7.20 1.32
N GLY A 24 -15.61 7.94 1.44
CA GLY A 24 -15.61 9.24 2.12
C GLY A 24 -14.62 10.20 1.45
N PRO A 25 -13.65 10.78 2.18
CA PRO A 25 -12.64 11.66 1.60
C PRO A 25 -11.49 10.90 0.93
N SER A 26 -11.36 9.60 1.19
CA SER A 26 -10.25 8.79 0.70
C SER A 26 -10.54 8.27 -0.71
N ARG A 27 -9.52 8.32 -1.56
CA ARG A 27 -9.53 7.73 -2.90
C ARG A 27 -8.40 6.72 -2.99
N PHE A 28 -8.72 5.51 -3.41
CA PHE A 28 -7.74 4.44 -3.58
C PHE A 28 -7.67 4.03 -5.04
N VAL A 29 -6.47 3.76 -5.53
CA VAL A 29 -6.24 3.12 -6.83
C VAL A 29 -5.91 1.67 -6.57
N VAL A 30 -6.64 0.76 -7.20
CA VAL A 30 -6.40 -0.68 -7.13
C VAL A 30 -5.81 -1.13 -8.45
N LEU A 31 -4.68 -1.82 -8.40
CA LEU A 31 -4.01 -2.42 -9.55
C LEU A 31 -3.93 -3.92 -9.33
N SER A 32 -4.33 -4.68 -10.33
CA SER A 32 -4.28 -6.13 -10.30
C SER A 32 -3.15 -6.63 -11.19
N SER A 33 -2.43 -7.65 -10.72
CA SER A 33 -1.35 -8.29 -11.49
C SER A 33 -1.32 -9.78 -11.21
N VAL A 34 -1.28 -10.58 -12.27
CA VAL A 34 -1.18 -12.04 -12.19
C VAL A 34 0.20 -12.46 -12.68
N ASN A 35 0.85 -13.35 -11.92
CA ASN A 35 2.10 -13.97 -12.30
C ASN A 35 2.06 -15.47 -12.04
N GLU A 36 3.12 -16.17 -12.45
CA GLU A 36 3.28 -17.63 -12.30
C GLU A 36 3.16 -18.12 -10.84
N VAL A 37 3.33 -17.23 -9.87
CA VAL A 37 3.39 -17.59 -8.45
C VAL A 37 2.13 -17.12 -7.70
N GLY A 38 1.28 -16.30 -8.31
CA GLY A 38 0.00 -15.90 -7.73
C GLY A 38 -0.58 -14.62 -8.30
N TRP A 39 -1.80 -14.34 -7.86
CA TRP A 39 -2.48 -13.10 -8.11
C TRP A 39 -2.15 -12.08 -7.01
N THR A 40 -1.67 -10.91 -7.40
CA THR A 40 -1.30 -9.82 -6.48
C THR A 40 -2.14 -8.59 -6.79
N VAL A 41 -2.71 -8.00 -5.75
CA VAL A 41 -3.43 -6.73 -5.84
C VAL A 41 -2.67 -5.67 -5.07
N TYR A 42 -2.38 -4.56 -5.73
CA TYR A 42 -1.78 -3.37 -5.13
C TYR A 42 -2.85 -2.31 -4.92
N VAL A 43 -2.81 -1.65 -3.78
CA VAL A 43 -3.72 -0.55 -3.44
C VAL A 43 -2.88 0.67 -3.11
N GLY A 44 -3.08 1.78 -3.79
CA GLY A 44 -2.42 3.06 -3.52
C GLY A 44 -3.42 4.08 -2.97
N LEU A 45 -3.09 4.75 -1.87
CA LEU A 45 -3.88 5.88 -1.39
C LEU A 45 -3.52 7.14 -2.19
N SER A 46 -4.53 7.79 -2.77
CA SER A 46 -4.36 9.09 -3.38
C SER A 46 -4.14 10.15 -2.30
N GLY A 47 -2.95 10.74 -2.28
CA GLY A 47 -2.58 11.78 -1.33
C GLY A 47 -1.08 12.02 -1.32
N PRO A 48 -0.62 13.03 -0.56
CA PRO A 48 0.79 13.36 -0.44
C PRO A 48 1.61 12.28 0.28
N GLU A 49 0.95 11.38 1.02
CA GLU A 49 1.61 10.32 1.79
C GLU A 49 2.22 9.22 0.92
N GLY A 50 1.72 9.05 -0.31
CA GLY A 50 2.23 8.04 -1.26
C GLY A 50 2.21 6.62 -0.71
N ARG A 51 1.24 6.28 0.14
CA ARG A 51 1.15 4.95 0.78
C ARG A 51 0.59 3.92 -0.19
N TRP A 52 1.21 2.74 -0.17
CA TRP A 52 0.80 1.60 -0.96
C TRP A 52 0.72 0.36 -0.08
N TRP A 53 -0.19 -0.53 -0.44
CA TRP A 53 -0.33 -1.85 0.14
C TRP A 53 -0.35 -2.91 -0.97
N SER A 54 0.02 -4.13 -0.60
CA SER A 54 -0.08 -5.30 -1.48
C SER A 54 -0.79 -6.45 -0.76
N GLY A 55 -1.73 -7.08 -1.44
CA GLY A 55 -2.33 -8.36 -1.05
C GLY A 55 -2.01 -9.41 -2.10
N ARG A 56 -1.78 -10.65 -1.66
CA ARG A 56 -1.41 -11.72 -2.56
C ARG A 56 -2.23 -12.97 -2.28
N TRP A 57 -2.75 -13.56 -3.34
CA TRP A 57 -3.41 -14.86 -3.34
C TRP A 57 -2.57 -15.87 -4.10
N THR A 58 -2.28 -16.97 -3.43
CA THR A 58 -1.63 -18.15 -4.00
C THR A 58 -2.68 -19.21 -4.31
N GLU A 59 -2.27 -20.28 -4.99
CA GLU A 59 -3.11 -21.45 -5.23
C GLU A 59 -3.78 -21.97 -3.94
N LYS A 60 -3.07 -21.90 -2.79
CA LYS A 60 -3.62 -22.32 -1.49
C LYS A 60 -4.81 -21.48 -1.06
N ASP A 61 -4.78 -20.18 -1.32
CA ASP A 61 -5.86 -19.24 -0.98
C ASP A 61 -7.07 -19.45 -1.89
N VAL A 62 -6.82 -19.73 -3.17
CA VAL A 62 -7.86 -20.11 -4.14
C VAL A 62 -8.53 -21.42 -3.71
N HIS A 63 -7.76 -22.45 -3.38
CA HIS A 63 -8.29 -23.72 -2.89
C HIS A 63 -9.02 -23.60 -1.57
N LYS A 64 -8.65 -22.67 -0.70
CA LYS A 64 -9.39 -22.38 0.54
C LYS A 64 -10.77 -21.77 0.26
N THR A 65 -10.87 -20.98 -0.81
CA THR A 65 -12.09 -20.25 -1.16
C THR A 65 -13.05 -21.09 -2.01
N VAL A 66 -12.51 -21.76 -3.02
CA VAL A 66 -13.28 -22.49 -4.05
C VAL A 66 -13.34 -23.99 -3.76
N GLY A 67 -12.37 -24.52 -3.01
CA GLY A 67 -12.21 -25.94 -2.66
C GLY A 67 -11.06 -26.61 -3.41
N THR A 68 -10.48 -27.66 -2.82
CA THR A 68 -9.34 -28.42 -3.36
C THR A 68 -9.68 -29.35 -4.54
N ARG A 69 -10.97 -29.52 -4.84
CA ARG A 69 -11.48 -30.35 -5.95
C ARG A 69 -12.34 -29.54 -6.92
N SER A 70 -11.96 -28.28 -7.11
CA SER A 70 -12.67 -27.38 -8.02
C SER A 70 -12.48 -27.87 -9.45
N SER A 71 -13.57 -28.02 -10.19
CA SER A 71 -13.47 -28.28 -11.63
C SER A 71 -12.98 -27.02 -12.35
N SER A 72 -12.28 -27.19 -13.47
CA SER A 72 -11.79 -26.07 -14.29
C SER A 72 -12.91 -25.08 -14.65
N LYS A 73 -14.10 -25.59 -15.01
CA LYS A 73 -15.30 -24.77 -15.29
C LYS A 73 -15.77 -23.95 -14.09
N LEU A 74 -15.69 -24.52 -12.89
CA LEU A 74 -16.08 -23.81 -11.67
C LEU A 74 -15.06 -22.69 -11.35
N LEU A 75 -13.78 -22.94 -11.63
CA LEU A 75 -12.72 -21.97 -11.43
C LEU A 75 -12.78 -20.81 -12.45
N GLU A 76 -13.08 -21.13 -13.71
CA GLU A 76 -13.34 -20.15 -14.78
C GLU A 76 -14.53 -19.26 -14.42
N THR A 77 -15.70 -19.83 -14.12
CA THR A 77 -16.89 -19.06 -13.72
C THR A 77 -16.67 -18.24 -12.44
N PHE A 78 -15.93 -18.77 -11.46
CA PHE A 78 -15.53 -18.02 -10.27
C PHE A 78 -14.67 -16.80 -10.63
N THR A 79 -13.69 -16.98 -11.51
CA THR A 79 -12.80 -15.89 -11.92
C THR A 79 -13.54 -14.87 -12.79
N GLU A 80 -14.40 -15.30 -13.70
CA GLU A 80 -15.27 -14.40 -14.47
C GLU A 80 -16.12 -13.53 -13.54
N HIS A 81 -16.77 -14.12 -12.54
CA HIS A 81 -17.52 -13.36 -11.54
C HIS A 81 -16.63 -12.38 -10.77
N LEU A 82 -15.42 -12.79 -10.40
CA LEU A 82 -14.47 -11.93 -9.70
C LEU A 82 -14.04 -10.74 -10.56
N THR A 83 -13.76 -10.99 -11.84
CA THR A 83 -13.43 -9.97 -12.85
C THR A 83 -14.60 -9.01 -13.05
N ASP A 84 -15.82 -9.53 -13.19
CA ASP A 84 -17.03 -8.70 -13.30
C ASP A 84 -17.19 -7.77 -12.09
N LYS A 85 -17.00 -8.29 -10.88
CA LYS A 85 -17.08 -7.48 -9.66
C LYS A 85 -16.00 -6.41 -9.59
N PHE A 86 -14.79 -6.73 -10.05
CA PHE A 86 -13.70 -5.76 -10.13
C PHE A 86 -14.03 -4.63 -11.11
N ILE A 87 -14.48 -4.98 -12.32
CA ILE A 87 -14.82 -4.01 -13.39
C ILE A 87 -16.03 -3.15 -13.01
N GLN A 88 -17.04 -3.74 -12.36
CA GLN A 88 -18.21 -3.00 -11.86
C GLN A 88 -17.87 -2.04 -10.71
N GLY A 89 -16.64 -2.08 -10.18
CA GLY A 89 -16.23 -1.27 -9.05
C GLY A 89 -16.88 -1.70 -7.74
N GLU A 90 -17.30 -2.96 -7.63
CA GLU A 90 -17.79 -3.54 -6.37
C GLU A 90 -16.62 -3.87 -5.43
N LEU A 91 -15.84 -2.85 -5.10
CA LEU A 91 -14.63 -2.93 -4.30
C LEU A 91 -14.74 -2.03 -3.07
N TYR A 92 -14.21 -2.48 -1.94
CA TYR A 92 -14.28 -1.78 -0.67
C TYR A 92 -13.02 -2.04 0.16
N ILE A 93 -12.38 -0.99 0.69
CA ILE A 93 -11.30 -1.14 1.68
C ILE A 93 -11.93 -1.29 3.06
N GLY A 94 -11.74 -2.44 3.68
CA GLY A 94 -12.14 -2.74 5.06
C GLY A 94 -11.06 -2.37 6.06
N ASN A 95 -11.50 -2.12 7.30
CA ASN A 95 -10.65 -1.72 8.43
C ASN A 95 -9.74 -0.52 8.15
N TRP A 96 -10.12 0.35 7.21
CA TRP A 96 -9.34 1.52 6.85
C TRP A 96 -9.09 2.43 8.06
N SER A 97 -7.82 2.80 8.27
CA SER A 97 -7.44 3.82 9.25
C SER A 97 -6.27 4.65 8.74
N PHE A 98 -6.13 5.86 9.28
CA PHE A 98 -5.02 6.75 8.94
C PHE A 98 -3.70 6.31 9.59
N GLU A 99 -3.74 5.44 10.59
CA GLU A 99 -2.56 5.00 11.32
C GLU A 99 -1.64 4.15 10.43
N LYS A 100 -0.32 4.27 10.67
CA LYS A 100 0.68 3.44 9.99
C LYS A 100 0.62 2.03 10.54
N GLY A 101 0.70 1.03 9.66
CA GLY A 101 0.65 -0.38 10.06
C GLY A 101 -0.75 -0.91 10.35
N ALA A 102 -1.80 -0.19 9.94
CA ALA A 102 -3.16 -0.69 10.04
C ALA A 102 -3.36 -1.95 9.17
N GLU A 103 -3.96 -2.97 9.75
CA GLU A 103 -4.33 -4.20 9.05
C GLU A 103 -5.61 -3.98 8.23
N ILE A 104 -5.44 -3.47 7.02
CA ILE A 104 -6.53 -3.23 6.09
C ILE A 104 -6.72 -4.44 5.16
N ASN A 105 -7.91 -4.55 4.57
CA ASN A 105 -8.20 -5.59 3.59
C ASN A 105 -8.98 -5.03 2.40
N LEU A 106 -8.72 -5.56 1.20
CA LEU A 106 -9.56 -5.33 0.05
C LEU A 106 -10.72 -6.31 0.08
N THR A 107 -11.94 -5.80 0.00
CA THR A 107 -13.17 -6.59 -0.11
C THR A 107 -13.72 -6.46 -1.52
N ILE A 108 -13.96 -7.58 -2.19
CA ILE A 108 -14.53 -7.66 -3.53
C ILE A 108 -15.93 -8.27 -3.44
N GLY A 109 -16.91 -7.61 -4.06
CA GLY A 109 -18.32 -7.95 -3.95
C GLY A 109 -18.84 -7.78 -2.52
N PRO A 110 -18.76 -6.58 -1.90
CA PRO A 110 -19.23 -6.37 -0.52
C PRO A 110 -20.72 -6.68 -0.31
N ASN A 111 -21.52 -6.60 -1.38
CA ASN A 111 -22.96 -6.93 -1.38
C ASN A 111 -23.25 -8.36 -1.87
N ALA A 112 -22.22 -9.13 -2.22
CA ALA A 112 -22.39 -10.52 -2.65
C ALA A 112 -22.70 -11.41 -1.45
N LYS A 113 -23.27 -12.59 -1.73
CA LYS A 113 -23.55 -13.61 -0.69
C LYS A 113 -22.26 -14.05 0.03
N THR A 114 -21.15 -14.07 -0.71
CA THR A 114 -19.82 -14.46 -0.22
C THR A 114 -18.81 -13.42 -0.67
N PRO A 115 -18.65 -12.31 0.08
CA PRO A 115 -17.62 -11.32 -0.20
C PRO A 115 -16.24 -11.96 -0.10
N ILE A 116 -15.33 -11.55 -0.98
CA ILE A 116 -13.94 -12.00 -0.98
C ILE A 116 -13.10 -10.97 -0.25
N HIS A 117 -12.33 -11.42 0.74
CA HIS A 117 -11.44 -10.56 1.52
C HIS A 117 -9.98 -10.90 1.24
N ILE A 118 -9.22 -9.92 0.79
CA ILE A 118 -7.79 -10.03 0.53
C ILE A 118 -7.06 -9.17 1.58
N PRO A 119 -6.32 -9.76 2.52
CA PRO A 119 -5.54 -8.98 3.47
C PRO A 119 -4.44 -8.22 2.74
N LEU A 120 -4.22 -6.97 3.15
CA LEU A 120 -3.25 -6.07 2.52
C LEU A 120 -2.13 -5.74 3.51
N ALA A 121 -0.88 -5.94 3.10
CA ALA A 121 0.30 -5.53 3.85
C ALA A 121 0.82 -4.19 3.32
N GLU A 122 1.12 -3.25 4.22
CA GLU A 122 1.68 -1.95 3.84
C GLU A 122 3.11 -2.11 3.30
N LEU A 123 3.39 -1.49 2.15
CA LEU A 123 4.71 -1.47 1.56
C LEU A 123 5.61 -0.46 2.27
N SER A 124 6.91 -0.74 2.33
CA SER A 124 7.87 0.26 2.79
C SER A 124 7.87 1.47 1.84
N PRO A 125 8.24 2.68 2.30
CA PRO A 125 8.29 3.86 1.43
C PRO A 125 9.20 3.68 0.21
N GLY A 126 10.30 2.93 0.36
CA GLY A 126 11.21 2.62 -0.74
C GLY A 126 10.59 1.69 -1.78
N ASP A 127 9.93 0.63 -1.33
CA ASP A 127 9.26 -0.32 -2.23
C ASP A 127 8.05 0.32 -2.91
N ALA A 128 7.28 1.13 -2.18
CA ALA A 128 6.15 1.90 -2.70
C ALA A 128 6.60 2.87 -3.80
N ALA A 129 7.68 3.63 -3.57
CA ALA A 129 8.22 4.56 -4.57
C ALA A 129 8.77 3.83 -5.80
N SER A 130 9.48 2.72 -5.60
CA SER A 130 9.98 1.86 -6.68
C SER A 130 8.83 1.30 -7.52
N PHE A 131 7.80 0.76 -6.86
CA PHE A 131 6.61 0.23 -7.51
C PHE A 131 5.84 1.30 -8.28
N ALA A 132 5.57 2.45 -7.66
CA ALA A 132 4.90 3.57 -8.33
C ALA A 132 5.68 4.07 -9.55
N THR A 133 7.01 4.16 -9.44
CA THR A 133 7.87 4.55 -10.57
C THR A 133 7.78 3.56 -11.72
N LYS A 134 7.77 2.25 -11.41
CA LYS A 134 7.56 1.20 -12.41
C LYS A 134 6.21 1.36 -13.11
N VAL A 135 5.13 1.49 -12.34
CA VAL A 135 3.77 1.68 -12.86
C VAL A 135 3.69 2.92 -13.75
N PHE A 136 4.23 4.06 -13.31
CA PHE A 136 4.24 5.28 -14.11
C PHE A 136 5.06 5.12 -15.39
N THR A 137 6.17 4.39 -15.35
CA THR A 137 6.99 4.11 -16.53
C THR A 137 6.21 3.25 -17.54
N ASP A 138 5.48 2.24 -17.06
CA ASP A 138 4.63 1.39 -17.91
C ASP A 138 3.48 2.18 -18.53
N ILE A 139 2.78 3.00 -17.74
CA ILE A 139 1.72 3.90 -18.24
C ILE A 139 2.30 4.89 -19.26
N ALA A 140 3.46 5.50 -18.99
CA ALA A 140 4.11 6.44 -19.90
C ALA A 140 4.50 5.78 -21.22
N ARG A 141 5.00 4.54 -21.18
CA ARG A 141 5.32 3.75 -22.37
C ARG A 141 4.07 3.43 -23.19
N GLN A 142 2.98 3.05 -22.54
CA GLN A 142 1.69 2.83 -23.21
C GLN A 142 1.12 4.14 -23.79
N ALA A 143 1.27 5.26 -23.09
CA ALA A 143 0.87 6.57 -23.60
C ALA A 143 1.71 6.95 -24.82
N GLN A 144 3.03 6.70 -24.80
CA GLN A 144 3.94 7.00 -25.92
C GLN A 144 3.55 6.21 -27.18
N SER A 145 3.16 4.94 -27.06
CA SER A 145 2.69 4.16 -28.22
C SER A 145 1.43 4.75 -28.85
N ARG A 146 0.60 5.45 -28.05
CA ARG A 146 -0.56 6.22 -28.50
C ARG A 146 -0.25 7.68 -28.85
N LYS A 147 1.04 8.04 -28.99
CA LYS A 147 1.51 9.43 -29.19
C LYS A 147 0.97 10.41 -28.14
N CYS A 148 0.80 9.94 -26.90
CA CYS A 148 0.22 10.67 -25.78
C CYS A 148 -1.21 11.19 -26.04
N ARG A 149 -1.99 10.51 -26.89
CA ARG A 149 -3.40 10.81 -27.18
C ARG A 149 -4.31 9.75 -26.57
N LEU A 150 -5.42 10.17 -25.95
CA LEU A 150 -6.43 9.24 -25.40
C LEU A 150 -7.14 8.43 -26.49
N HIS A 151 -7.43 9.08 -27.63
CA HIS A 151 -8.04 8.48 -28.81
C HIS A 151 -7.18 8.83 -30.04
N PRO A 152 -6.17 8.01 -30.39
CA PRO A 152 -5.43 8.23 -31.63
C PRO A 152 -6.39 8.05 -32.81
N SER A 153 -6.40 8.99 -33.75
CA SER A 153 -7.23 8.84 -34.96
C SER A 153 -6.69 7.67 -35.78
N SER A 154 -7.57 6.77 -36.25
CA SER A 154 -7.18 5.72 -37.21
C SER A 154 -6.67 6.30 -38.54
N TYR A 155 -6.93 7.59 -38.79
CA TYR A 155 -6.46 8.35 -39.96
C TYR A 155 -5.24 9.21 -39.67
N ASP A 156 -4.67 9.17 -38.45
CA ASP A 156 -3.41 9.85 -38.20
C ASP A 156 -2.31 9.16 -39.02
N PRO A 157 -1.55 9.89 -39.85
CA PRO A 157 -0.43 9.30 -40.55
C PRO A 157 0.55 8.70 -39.53
N PRO A 158 1.19 7.56 -39.85
CA PRO A 158 2.24 6.99 -39.01
C PRO A 158 3.23 8.10 -38.72
N ALA A 159 3.56 8.31 -37.43
CA ALA A 159 4.55 9.30 -37.08
C ALA A 159 5.83 8.93 -37.82
N PRO A 160 6.55 9.89 -38.44
CA PRO A 160 7.85 9.58 -39.00
C PRO A 160 8.70 8.95 -37.87
N PRO A 161 9.47 7.89 -38.18
CA PRO A 161 10.37 7.30 -37.20
C PRO A 161 11.21 8.44 -36.64
N ALA A 162 11.32 8.52 -35.31
CA ALA A 162 12.07 9.55 -34.62
C ALA A 162 13.44 9.69 -35.29
N SER A 163 13.57 10.72 -36.11
CA SER A 163 14.82 11.08 -36.72
C SER A 163 15.74 11.41 -35.57
N LYS A 164 16.87 10.69 -35.49
CA LYS A 164 18.01 11.12 -34.67
C LYS A 164 18.21 12.60 -34.99
N SER A 165 17.93 13.48 -34.02
CA SER A 165 18.02 14.90 -34.24
C SER A 165 19.48 15.24 -34.47
N THR A 166 19.87 15.36 -35.73
CA THR A 166 21.06 16.11 -36.12
C THR A 166 20.83 17.54 -35.66
N GLN A 167 21.73 18.02 -34.81
CA GLN A 167 21.77 19.38 -34.28
C GLN A 167 21.63 20.40 -35.41
N ALA A 168 20.62 21.25 -35.31
CA ALA A 168 20.58 22.55 -35.98
C ALA A 168 20.33 23.61 -34.90
N SER A 169 21.44 24.14 -34.40
CA SER A 169 21.64 25.50 -33.90
C SER A 169 20.40 26.29 -33.42
N SER A 170 20.15 26.26 -32.10
CA SER A 170 19.71 27.47 -31.38
C SER A 170 20.91 27.97 -30.54
N SER A 171 21.58 28.98 -31.08
CA SER A 171 22.78 29.60 -30.52
C SER A 171 22.42 30.52 -29.35
N LYS A 172 21.98 29.97 -28.21
CA LYS A 172 21.88 30.72 -26.94
C LYS A 172 22.23 29.94 -25.67
N SER A 173 22.43 28.62 -25.71
CA SER A 173 22.71 27.81 -24.51
C SER A 173 24.17 27.41 -24.30
N THR A 174 25.06 27.65 -25.27
CA THR A 174 26.47 27.20 -25.21
C THR A 174 27.37 28.05 -24.30
N VAL A 175 26.94 29.24 -23.90
CA VAL A 175 27.72 30.14 -23.03
C VAL A 175 27.57 29.76 -21.55
N GLU A 176 26.42 29.21 -21.15
CA GLU A 176 26.16 28.82 -19.76
C GLU A 176 26.87 27.51 -19.38
N LEU A 177 26.90 26.53 -20.28
CA LEU A 177 27.57 25.25 -20.06
C LEU A 177 29.11 25.38 -20.01
N SER A 178 29.70 26.25 -20.84
CA SER A 178 31.16 26.49 -20.80
C SER A 178 31.61 27.26 -19.55
N LYS A 179 30.74 28.12 -19.00
CA LYS A 179 31.00 28.82 -17.74
C LYS A 179 30.92 27.88 -16.53
N ALA A 180 29.91 27.01 -16.49
CA ALA A 180 29.77 26.00 -15.43
C ALA A 180 30.90 24.96 -15.45
N GLU A 181 31.39 24.57 -16.63
CA GLU A 181 32.49 23.60 -16.76
C GLU A 181 33.85 24.21 -16.35
N ALA A 182 34.05 25.50 -16.61
CA ALA A 182 35.21 26.26 -16.12
C ALA A 182 35.20 26.42 -14.59
N GLU A 183 34.03 26.69 -14.01
CA GLU A 183 33.86 26.86 -12.55
C GLU A 183 34.10 25.53 -11.81
N ILE A 184 33.62 24.40 -12.34
CA ILE A 184 33.89 23.06 -11.80
C ILE A 184 35.39 22.73 -11.88
N LYS A 185 36.08 23.14 -12.95
CA LYS A 185 37.52 22.91 -13.10
C LYS A 185 38.33 23.77 -12.12
N GLN A 186 37.90 24.99 -11.84
CA GLN A 186 38.52 25.89 -10.88
C GLN A 186 38.34 25.39 -9.44
N LEU A 187 37.13 24.99 -9.06
CA LEU A 187 36.84 24.44 -7.72
C LEU A 187 37.59 23.13 -7.45
N LYS A 188 37.82 22.29 -8.46
CA LYS A 188 38.64 21.08 -8.33
C LYS A 188 40.12 21.38 -8.15
N ALA A 189 40.66 22.43 -8.78
CA ALA A 189 42.04 22.86 -8.59
C ALA A 189 42.26 23.43 -7.19
N GLU A 190 41.31 24.23 -6.68
CA GLU A 190 41.35 24.80 -5.34
C GLU A 190 41.28 23.71 -4.23
N LEU A 191 40.46 22.68 -4.44
CA LEU A 191 40.40 21.50 -3.55
C LEU A 191 41.69 20.66 -3.56
N ALA A 192 42.43 20.66 -4.68
CA ALA A 192 43.72 19.98 -4.77
C ALA A 192 44.83 20.77 -4.04
N ASP A 193 44.81 22.10 -4.09
CA ASP A 193 45.75 22.95 -3.34
C ASP A 193 45.45 23.01 -1.83
N ALA A 194 44.17 23.00 -1.44
CA ALA A 194 43.76 22.87 -0.05
C ALA A 194 44.14 21.51 0.57
N ARG A 195 44.28 20.47 -0.26
CA ARG A 195 44.81 19.15 0.16
C ARG A 195 46.33 19.10 0.22
N ARG A 196 47.04 19.94 -0.54
CA ARG A 196 48.50 20.05 -0.50
C ARG A 196 49.04 20.87 0.68
N SER A 197 48.22 21.76 1.25
CA SER A 197 48.57 22.65 2.35
C SER A 197 48.32 22.08 3.76
N ARG A 198 47.84 20.83 3.88
CA ARG A 198 47.76 20.10 5.16
C ARG A 198 48.86 19.04 5.24
N THR A 199 50.04 19.44 5.74
CA THR A 199 51.07 18.53 6.24
C THR A 199 50.62 17.85 7.54
N PRO A 200 50.66 16.51 7.64
CA PRO A 200 50.86 15.81 8.90
C PRO A 200 52.36 15.65 9.19
N PRO A 201 52.80 15.64 10.46
CA PRO A 201 54.19 15.43 10.81
C PRO A 201 54.64 13.98 10.61
N ALA A 202 55.95 13.85 10.41
CA ALA A 202 56.69 12.65 10.04
C ALA A 202 56.69 11.52 11.08
N SER A 203 56.72 10.26 10.61
CA SER A 203 57.62 9.22 11.14
C SER A 203 57.61 7.95 10.27
N THR A 204 58.77 7.68 9.68
CA THR A 204 59.52 6.42 9.56
C THR A 204 58.79 5.09 9.26
N SER A 205 59.22 4.49 8.15
CA SER A 205 58.90 3.17 7.63
C SER A 205 59.52 2.00 8.40
N THR A 206 58.76 0.92 8.66
CA THR A 206 59.25 -0.46 8.51
C THR A 206 58.09 -1.48 8.41
N GLY A 207 58.12 -2.33 7.37
CA GLY A 207 57.84 -3.77 7.45
C GLY A 207 56.42 -4.33 7.72
N THR A 208 55.99 -5.18 6.77
CA THR A 208 55.20 -6.43 6.92
C THR A 208 53.67 -6.43 7.08
N LYS A 209 53.03 -7.07 6.08
CA LYS A 209 51.82 -7.94 6.07
C LYS A 209 50.90 -7.94 7.31
N LYS A 210 49.66 -7.46 7.18
CA LYS A 210 48.40 -8.14 7.60
C LYS A 210 47.15 -7.25 7.46
N ALA A 211 46.00 -7.92 7.33
CA ALA A 211 44.64 -7.43 7.16
C ALA A 211 44.27 -6.22 8.05
N VAL A 212 43.51 -5.27 7.50
CA VAL A 212 43.04 -4.09 8.23
C VAL A 212 41.51 -4.11 8.39
N LYS A 213 41.13 -4.44 9.63
CA LYS A 213 39.91 -4.04 10.33
C LYS A 213 39.78 -2.51 10.34
N ARG A 214 38.55 -2.01 10.16
CA ARG A 214 38.18 -0.60 10.37
C ARG A 214 38.43 -0.17 11.83
N PRO A 215 38.80 1.10 12.10
CA PRO A 215 39.05 1.59 13.45
C PRO A 215 37.73 1.92 14.17
N HIS A 216 37.52 1.30 15.33
CA HIS A 216 36.51 1.68 16.31
C HIS A 216 37.07 2.78 17.20
N SER A 217 36.32 3.87 17.37
CA SER A 217 36.64 4.93 18.32
C SER A 217 36.21 4.52 19.74
N PRO A 218 37.09 4.64 20.76
CA PRO A 218 36.79 4.23 22.14
C PRO A 218 35.76 5.12 22.85
N ALA A 219 35.35 6.22 22.21
CA ALA A 219 34.28 7.10 22.70
C ALA A 219 32.88 6.52 22.42
N ALA A 220 32.69 5.87 21.26
CA ALA A 220 31.39 5.31 20.87
C ALA A 220 31.00 4.08 21.70
N GLU A 221 31.97 3.26 22.11
CA GLU A 221 31.72 2.06 22.92
C GLU A 221 31.27 2.39 24.35
N LYS A 222 31.78 3.50 24.91
CA LYS A 222 31.37 3.98 26.24
C LYS A 222 29.92 4.47 26.22
N GLU A 223 29.49 5.08 25.12
CA GLU A 223 28.12 5.58 24.97
C GLU A 223 27.12 4.44 24.72
N ILE A 224 27.48 3.44 23.91
CA ILE A 224 26.67 2.23 23.70
C ILE A 224 26.50 1.45 25.01
N ASN A 225 27.56 1.29 25.81
CA ASN A 225 27.45 0.61 27.10
C ASN A 225 26.62 1.40 28.12
N LYS A 226 26.69 2.73 28.10
CA LYS A 226 25.84 3.58 28.95
C LYS A 226 24.35 3.46 28.58
N LEU A 227 24.04 3.43 27.28
CA LEU A 227 22.67 3.27 26.78
C LEU A 227 22.10 1.87 27.07
N LYS A 228 22.91 0.82 26.94
CA LYS A 228 22.50 -0.55 27.32
C LYS A 228 22.24 -0.70 28.82
N ALA A 229 23.03 -0.05 29.67
CA ALA A 229 22.84 -0.07 31.12
C ALA A 229 21.58 0.70 31.56
N GLN A 230 21.13 1.69 30.80
CA GLN A 230 19.87 2.38 31.05
C GLN A 230 18.66 1.51 30.69
N LEU A 231 18.68 0.84 29.52
CA LEU A 231 17.59 -0.04 29.08
C LEU A 231 17.35 -1.22 30.05
N ALA A 232 18.42 -1.82 30.58
CA ALA A 232 18.29 -2.92 31.54
C ALA A 232 17.69 -2.49 32.90
N ARG A 233 17.80 -1.20 33.26
CA ARG A 233 17.18 -0.67 34.49
C ARG A 233 15.70 -0.41 34.30
N THR A 234 15.29 0.08 33.12
CA THR A 234 13.88 0.34 32.82
C THR A 234 13.09 -0.96 32.65
N GLU A 235 13.69 -2.03 32.11
CA GLU A 235 13.04 -3.35 32.03
C GLU A 235 12.88 -4.03 33.41
N SER A 236 13.79 -3.76 34.35
CA SER A 236 13.71 -4.32 35.71
C SER A 236 12.61 -3.68 36.57
N GLU A 237 12.08 -2.52 36.21
CA GLU A 237 11.00 -1.84 36.95
C GLU A 237 9.59 -2.22 36.46
N GLN A 238 9.47 -2.96 35.34
CA GLN A 238 8.18 -3.37 34.78
C GLN A 238 7.78 -4.83 35.08
N SER A 239 8.53 -5.57 35.89
CA SER A 239 8.19 -6.97 36.23
C SER A 239 7.68 -7.15 37.68
N MET A 240 6.34 -7.22 37.82
CA MET A 240 5.51 -8.02 38.77
C MET A 240 5.42 -7.56 40.25
N PRO A 241 4.38 -7.94 41.08
CA PRO A 241 3.51 -9.14 40.96
C PRO A 241 2.00 -9.06 41.36
N ASP A 242 1.29 -10.14 40.99
CA ASP A 242 0.09 -10.83 41.54
C ASP A 242 -0.84 -10.17 42.60
N THR A 243 -2.17 -10.24 42.35
CA THR A 243 -3.12 -10.75 43.36
C THR A 243 -4.19 -11.66 42.76
N SER A 244 -4.08 -12.94 43.09
CA SER A 244 -5.14 -13.95 43.03
C SER A 244 -6.21 -13.68 44.09
N LYS A 245 -7.51 -13.81 43.73
CA LYS A 245 -8.60 -14.48 44.50
C LYS A 245 -9.99 -14.10 43.94
N LEU A 246 -10.82 -15.13 43.69
CA LEU A 246 -12.29 -15.25 43.87
C LEU A 246 -12.78 -16.37 42.92
N VAL A 247 -12.62 -17.64 43.29
CA VAL A 247 -13.59 -18.48 44.03
C VAL A 247 -14.94 -18.61 43.31
N SER A 248 -15.08 -19.75 42.67
CA SER A 248 -16.30 -20.40 42.20
C SER A 248 -17.19 -20.84 43.36
N ILE A 249 -18.49 -20.53 43.32
CA ILE A 249 -19.52 -21.26 44.06
C ILE A 249 -20.73 -21.46 43.15
N ALA A 250 -20.98 -22.73 42.84
CA ALA A 250 -22.24 -23.22 42.33
C ALA A 250 -22.86 -24.18 43.37
N LYS A 251 -24.19 -24.07 43.51
CA LYS A 251 -25.17 -25.13 43.82
C LYS A 251 -25.60 -25.37 45.29
N GLY A 252 -26.84 -24.93 45.57
CA GLY A 252 -27.89 -25.82 46.10
C GLY A 252 -28.52 -25.47 47.46
N ALA A 253 -29.80 -25.09 47.48
CA ALA A 253 -30.90 -25.83 48.14
C ALA A 253 -32.14 -24.95 48.49
N ARG A 254 -33.27 -25.32 47.87
CA ARG A 254 -34.67 -25.41 48.38
C ARG A 254 -35.24 -24.31 49.31
N GLY A 255 -36.35 -23.69 48.86
CA GLY A 255 -37.55 -23.54 49.71
C GLY A 255 -38.46 -22.32 49.47
N ARG A 256 -39.65 -22.57 48.89
CA ARG A 256 -40.96 -21.87 49.03
C ARG A 256 -41.29 -20.56 48.23
N ALA A 257 -42.12 -20.78 47.21
CA ALA A 257 -43.49 -20.24 46.95
C ALA A 257 -43.75 -18.79 46.43
N ALA A 258 -44.59 -18.76 45.36
CA ALA A 258 -45.39 -17.68 44.72
C ALA A 258 -44.60 -16.63 43.88
N ALA A 259 -44.96 -16.21 42.65
CA ALA A 259 -46.23 -16.20 41.90
C ALA A 259 -46.02 -16.25 40.35
N VAL A 260 -47.12 -16.49 39.61
CA VAL A 260 -47.28 -16.68 38.14
C VAL A 260 -47.24 -15.34 37.35
N PRO A 261 -46.94 -15.33 36.02
CA PRO A 261 -46.47 -14.15 35.27
C PRO A 261 -47.57 -13.46 34.44
N PRO A 262 -47.31 -12.28 33.84
CA PRO A 262 -48.08 -11.84 32.68
C PRO A 262 -47.27 -11.86 31.38
N LYS A 263 -47.89 -12.51 30.38
CA LYS A 263 -47.56 -12.48 28.95
C LYS A 263 -47.88 -11.10 28.34
N GLY A 264 -47.01 -10.67 27.43
CA GLY A 264 -47.32 -10.02 26.14
C GLY A 264 -47.93 -8.62 26.13
N ALA A 265 -47.42 -7.73 25.25
CA ALA A 265 -48.21 -7.06 24.22
C ALA A 265 -47.41 -5.96 23.48
N SER A 266 -47.44 -6.05 22.15
CA SER A 266 -47.53 -4.95 21.16
C SER A 266 -46.52 -3.80 21.18
N LEU A 267 -45.56 -3.85 20.24
CA LEU A 267 -44.91 -2.67 19.65
C LEU A 267 -45.63 -2.14 18.39
N ALA A 268 -46.92 -2.45 18.21
CA ALA A 268 -47.78 -1.83 17.21
C ALA A 268 -48.70 -0.81 17.90
N ASN A 269 -48.26 0.44 18.01
CA ASN A 269 -49.13 1.56 18.40
C ASN A 269 -49.02 2.70 17.37
N PRO A 270 -49.91 2.76 16.36
CA PRO A 270 -49.86 3.74 15.27
C PRO A 270 -50.48 5.11 15.61
N SER A 271 -50.70 5.44 16.89
CA SER A 271 -51.54 6.58 17.29
C SER A 271 -50.84 7.72 18.04
N ARG A 272 -49.50 7.83 18.01
CA ARG A 272 -48.78 8.92 18.69
C ARG A 272 -48.06 9.89 17.74
N LYS A 273 -48.76 11.00 17.46
CA LYS A 273 -48.29 12.34 17.08
C LYS A 273 -47.52 12.47 15.76
N ARG A 274 -48.27 12.70 14.68
CA ARG A 274 -47.76 13.35 13.45
C ARG A 274 -47.23 14.75 13.77
N ARG A 275 -45.97 15.03 13.45
CA ARG A 275 -45.46 16.40 13.37
C ARG A 275 -46.11 17.05 12.14
N LYS A 276 -46.86 18.14 12.33
CA LYS A 276 -47.41 18.94 11.23
C LYS A 276 -46.24 19.74 10.63
N TYR A 277 -45.97 19.55 9.34
CA TYR A 277 -45.09 20.44 8.58
C TYR A 277 -45.92 21.64 8.12
N GLN A 278 -45.45 22.85 8.41
CA GLN A 278 -46.00 24.08 7.86
C GLN A 278 -45.25 24.39 6.56
N ALA A 279 -45.99 24.69 5.49
CA ALA A 279 -45.41 25.10 4.22
C ALA A 279 -44.72 26.46 4.38
N LEU A 280 -43.50 26.55 3.86
CA LEU A 280 -42.73 27.79 3.80
C LEU A 280 -43.27 28.60 2.62
N GLU A 281 -43.90 29.75 2.88
CA GLU A 281 -44.28 30.70 1.84
C GLU A 281 -43.05 31.51 1.44
N PHE A 282 -42.67 31.43 0.16
CA PHE A 282 -41.67 32.30 -0.42
C PHE A 282 -42.37 33.57 -0.88
N GLY A 283 -42.03 34.70 -0.28
CA GLY A 283 -42.43 36.00 -0.80
C GLY A 283 -41.80 36.21 -2.17
N SER A 284 -42.64 36.30 -3.20
CA SER A 284 -42.28 36.91 -4.47
C SER A 284 -42.20 38.42 -4.23
N ASP A 285 -41.01 38.99 -4.40
CA ASP A 285 -40.83 40.44 -4.48
C ASP A 285 -40.47 40.75 -5.94
N GLU A 286 -41.47 41.19 -6.70
CA GLU A 286 -41.32 41.96 -7.94
C GLU A 286 -41.53 43.43 -7.57
N ASP A 287 -40.46 44.22 -7.61
CA ASP A 287 -40.35 45.58 -8.19
C ASP A 287 -38.91 46.13 -8.05
#